data_AF-A0A7C0X1F0-F1
#
_entry.id   AF-A0A7C0X1F0-F1
#
_cell.length_a   1.000
_cell.length_b   1.000
_cell.length_c   1.000
_cell.angle_alpha   90.00
_cell.angle_beta   90.00
_cell.angle_gamma   90.00
#
_symmetry.space_group_name_H-M   'P 1'
#
loop_
_entity.id
_entity.type
_entity.pdbx_description
1 polymer ?
#
loop_
_entity_poly.entity_id
_entity_poly.type
_entity_poly.pdbx_seq_one_letter_code
_entity_poly.pdbx_strand_id
1 'polypeptide(L)'
;MMKFLAVIILLVAGCVHVGPEYHRPNIDIPPRFEGSRALKSHLKGSGMWWRDFHDGKLDRLIDQAINNNLDIKASAFRIVQMHYQLIQARSQRLPRLDLSGRAAKTRETFGITLPSVYRKRSTVDTYNLAA
;
A
#
# COMPACT_ATOMS: atom_id res chain seq x y z
N MET A 1 23.85 6.22 -38.17
CA MET A 1 23.63 6.77 -36.81
C MET A 1 22.18 7.20 -36.57
N MET A 2 21.60 8.07 -37.42
CA MET A 2 20.24 8.61 -37.24
C MET A 2 19.09 7.56 -37.23
N LYS A 3 19.25 6.45 -37.96
CA LYS A 3 18.26 5.33 -37.99
C LYS A 3 18.18 4.55 -36.68
N PHE A 4 19.29 4.39 -35.95
CA PHE A 4 19.30 3.71 -34.65
C PHE A 4 18.62 4.54 -33.56
N LEU A 5 18.78 5.88 -33.60
CA LEU A 5 18.10 6.79 -32.69
C LEU A 5 16.56 6.68 -32.82
N ALA A 6 16.05 6.60 -34.05
CA ALA A 6 14.61 6.46 -34.30
C ALA A 6 14.02 5.15 -33.75
N VAL A 7 14.75 4.04 -33.88
CA VAL A 7 14.34 2.73 -33.33
C VAL A 7 14.30 2.76 -31.80
N ILE A 8 15.28 3.40 -31.16
CA ILE A 8 15.33 3.56 -29.69
C ILE A 8 14.15 4.41 -29.20
N ILE A 9 13.81 5.50 -29.89
CA ILE A 9 12.66 6.35 -29.52
C ILE A 9 11.34 5.57 -29.62
N LEU A 10 11.17 4.74 -30.66
CA LEU A 10 9.98 3.91 -30.84
C LEU A 10 9.84 2.84 -29.73
N LEU A 11 10.96 2.26 -29.29
CA LEU A 11 10.99 1.24 -28.22
C LEU A 11 10.63 1.78 -26.83
N VAL A 12 10.90 3.06 -26.55
CA VAL A 12 10.65 3.66 -25.22
C VAL A 12 9.26 4.28 -25.10
N ALA A 13 8.59 4.58 -26.23
CA ALA A 13 7.26 5.21 -26.25
C ALA A 13 6.14 4.37 -25.60
N GLY A 14 6.32 3.04 -25.47
CA GLY A 14 5.35 2.15 -24.84
C GLY A 14 5.36 2.12 -23.29
N CYS A 15 6.41 2.66 -22.65
CA CYS A 15 6.59 2.54 -21.19
C CYS A 15 5.85 3.60 -20.35
N VAL A 16 5.17 4.57 -20.98
CA VAL A 16 4.65 5.77 -20.30
C VAL A 16 3.13 5.74 -20.05
N HIS A 17 2.39 4.73 -20.52
CA HIS A 17 0.94 4.71 -20.33
C HIS A 17 0.53 4.27 -18.91
N VAL A 18 0.34 5.24 -18.02
CA VAL A 18 -0.08 5.07 -16.62
C VAL A 18 -1.61 5.00 -16.52
N GLY A 19 -2.22 3.95 -17.08
CA GLY A 19 -3.64 3.65 -16.93
C GLY A 19 -4.63 4.63 -17.61
N PRO A 20 -5.92 4.26 -17.68
CA PRO A 20 -6.95 5.10 -18.29
C PRO A 20 -7.21 6.34 -17.45
N GLU A 21 -7.55 7.44 -18.11
CA GLU A 21 -7.93 8.68 -17.45
C GLU A 21 -9.21 8.48 -16.62
N TYR A 22 -9.19 8.94 -15.38
CA TYR A 22 -10.33 8.79 -14.47
C TYR A 22 -11.51 9.63 -14.96
N HIS A 23 -12.61 8.96 -15.28
CA HIS A 23 -13.89 9.59 -15.59
C HIS A 23 -14.88 9.21 -14.50
N ARG A 24 -15.44 10.21 -13.81
CA ARG A 24 -16.48 9.98 -12.80
C ARG A 24 -17.67 9.31 -13.48
N PRO A 25 -18.13 8.13 -13.01
CA PRO A 25 -19.29 7.47 -13.62
C PRO A 25 -20.52 8.37 -13.47
N ASN A 26 -21.28 8.51 -14.57
CA ASN A 26 -22.58 9.16 -14.51
C ASN A 26 -23.55 8.19 -13.83
N ILE A 27 -24.10 8.61 -12.69
CA ILE A 27 -25.08 7.82 -11.94
C ILE A 27 -26.44 8.42 -12.27
N ASP A 28 -27.31 7.61 -12.87
CA ASP A 28 -28.68 8.03 -13.19
C ASP A 28 -29.51 8.09 -11.90
N ILE A 29 -29.61 9.29 -11.34
CA ILE A 29 -30.42 9.60 -10.17
C ILE A 29 -31.39 10.73 -10.52
N PRO A 30 -32.59 10.73 -9.92
CA PRO A 30 -33.54 11.80 -10.16
C PRO A 30 -32.91 13.14 -9.73
N PRO A 31 -33.07 14.21 -10.53
CA PRO A 31 -32.47 15.51 -10.23
C PRO A 31 -33.04 16.13 -8.95
N ARG A 32 -34.20 15.66 -8.48
CA ARG A 32 -34.82 16.04 -7.22
C ARG A 32 -35.53 14.84 -6.60
N PHE A 33 -35.29 14.64 -5.32
CA PHE A 33 -36.09 13.72 -4.50
C PHE A 33 -37.35 14.43 -4.00
N GLU A 34 -38.41 13.67 -3.74
CA GLU A 34 -39.62 14.21 -3.12
C GLU A 34 -39.27 14.87 -1.77
N GLY A 35 -39.85 16.04 -1.48
CA GLY A 35 -39.53 16.82 -0.28
C GLY A 35 -38.30 17.75 -0.37
N SER A 36 -37.58 17.78 -1.50
CA SER A 36 -36.35 18.60 -1.64
C SER A 36 -36.57 20.12 -1.48
N ARG A 37 -37.81 20.61 -1.57
CA ARG A 37 -38.14 22.04 -1.39
C ARG A 37 -38.06 22.48 0.09
N ALA A 38 -38.33 21.59 1.03
CA ALA A 38 -38.27 21.88 2.48
C ALA A 38 -36.84 21.79 3.05
N LEU A 39 -35.95 21.04 2.40
CA LEU A 39 -34.61 20.71 2.92
C LEU A 39 -33.56 21.83 2.76
N LYS A 40 -33.84 22.86 1.93
CA LYS A 40 -32.86 23.90 1.57
C LYS A 40 -32.40 24.77 2.75
N SER A 41 -33.13 24.86 3.86
CA SER A 41 -32.71 25.67 5.03
C SER A 41 -31.83 24.91 6.03
N HIS A 42 -31.85 23.58 6.06
CA HIS A 42 -31.17 22.77 7.09
C HIS A 42 -29.81 22.20 6.66
N LEU A 43 -29.48 22.21 5.37
CA LEU A 43 -28.23 21.62 4.85
C LEU A 43 -26.96 22.45 5.11
N LYS A 44 -27.07 23.56 5.85
CA LYS A 44 -25.90 24.33 6.35
C LYS A 44 -25.43 23.83 7.73
N GLY A 45 -25.79 22.61 8.13
CA GLY A 45 -25.30 22.01 9.37
C GLY A 45 -23.77 21.91 9.38
N SER A 46 -23.15 22.38 10.46
CA SER A 46 -21.69 22.48 10.69
C SER A 46 -20.96 21.13 10.82
N GLY A 47 -21.53 20.03 10.29
CA GLY A 47 -21.11 18.66 10.58
C GLY A 47 -21.54 18.15 11.95
N MET A 48 -22.02 19.03 12.83
CA MET A 48 -22.48 18.71 14.20
C MET A 48 -24.01 18.62 14.26
N TRP A 49 -24.58 17.71 13.46
CA TRP A 49 -26.04 17.53 13.31
C TRP A 49 -26.78 17.33 14.65
N TRP A 50 -26.11 16.79 15.67
CA TRP A 50 -26.71 16.52 16.96
C TRP A 50 -26.98 17.79 17.79
N ARG A 51 -26.35 18.92 17.47
CA ARG A 51 -26.60 20.20 18.15
C ARG A 51 -27.95 20.80 17.83
N ASP A 52 -28.56 20.40 16.71
CA ASP A 52 -29.91 20.81 16.32
C ASP A 52 -30.99 20.26 17.28
N PHE A 53 -30.64 19.29 18.13
CA PHE A 53 -31.52 18.77 19.19
C PHE A 53 -31.55 19.65 20.44
N HIS A 54 -30.63 20.62 20.56
CA HIS A 54 -30.51 21.52 21.71
C HIS A 54 -30.43 20.82 23.08
N ASP A 55 -29.82 19.62 23.12
CA ASP A 55 -29.60 18.84 24.35
C ASP A 55 -28.12 18.82 24.76
N GLY A 56 -27.78 19.58 25.81
CA GLY A 56 -26.41 19.64 26.34
C GLY A 56 -25.92 18.35 27.02
N LYS A 57 -26.79 17.38 27.30
CA LYS A 57 -26.38 16.02 27.70
C LYS A 57 -25.95 15.21 26.47
N LEU A 58 -26.70 15.31 25.38
CA LEU A 58 -26.36 14.65 24.11
C LEU A 58 -25.02 15.15 23.58
N ASP A 59 -24.79 16.45 23.60
CA ASP A 59 -23.51 17.06 23.19
C ASP A 59 -22.32 16.43 23.93
N ARG A 60 -22.41 16.35 25.26
CA ARG A 60 -21.35 15.77 26.10
C ARG A 60 -21.11 14.29 25.82
N LEU A 61 -22.17 13.51 25.58
CA LEU A 61 -22.04 12.10 25.25
C LEU A 61 -21.35 11.89 23.90
N ILE A 62 -21.68 12.72 22.91
CA ILE A 62 -21.07 12.64 21.58
C ILE A 62 -19.60 13.09 21.64
N ASP A 63 -19.28 14.16 22.37
CA ASP A 63 -17.89 14.57 22.57
C ASP A 63 -17.08 13.47 23.27
N GLN A 64 -17.65 12.80 24.27
CA GLN A 64 -17.00 11.65 24.90
C GLN A 64 -16.82 10.48 23.93
N ALA A 65 -17.81 10.19 23.09
CA ALA A 65 -17.73 9.14 22.09
C ALA A 65 -16.65 9.44 21.05
N ILE A 66 -16.61 10.65 20.48
CA ILE A 66 -15.60 11.03 19.47
C ILE A 66 -14.18 10.92 20.03
N ASN A 67 -13.96 11.34 21.28
CA ASN A 67 -12.63 11.33 21.89
C ASN A 67 -12.15 9.93 22.33
N ASN A 68 -13.08 9.05 22.72
CA ASN A 68 -12.77 7.76 23.32
C ASN A 68 -13.09 6.54 22.44
N ASN A 69 -13.76 6.72 21.30
CA ASN A 69 -14.12 5.60 20.43
C ASN A 69 -12.90 5.04 19.70
N LEU A 70 -12.56 3.79 20.03
CA LEU A 70 -11.46 3.05 19.42
C LEU A 70 -11.68 2.73 17.94
N ASP A 71 -12.93 2.62 17.49
CA ASP A 71 -13.25 2.34 16.08
C ASP A 71 -13.00 3.56 15.18
N ILE A 72 -13.30 4.77 15.67
CA ILE A 72 -12.91 6.01 14.97
C ILE A 72 -11.39 6.12 14.88
N LYS A 73 -10.68 5.83 15.99
CA LYS A 73 -9.21 5.81 16.00
C LYS A 73 -8.65 4.77 15.05
N ALA A 74 -9.18 3.55 15.05
CA ALA A 74 -8.78 2.48 14.15
C ALA A 74 -9.00 2.87 12.68
N SER A 75 -10.14 3.48 12.37
CA SER A 75 -10.47 3.97 11.02
C SER A 75 -9.51 5.08 10.57
N ALA A 76 -9.12 6.00 11.47
CA ALA A 76 -8.10 7.00 11.18
C ALA A 76 -6.73 6.35 10.88
N PHE A 77 -6.32 5.35 11.68
CA PHE A 77 -5.09 4.60 11.43
C PHE A 77 -5.10 3.81 10.11
N ARG A 78 -6.27 3.34 9.64
CA ARG A 78 -6.37 2.72 8.32
C ARG A 78 -5.98 3.71 7.21
N ILE A 79 -6.35 4.98 7.31
CA ILE A 79 -5.93 6.01 6.34
C ILE A 79 -4.40 6.17 6.36
N VAL A 80 -3.80 6.22 7.56
CA VAL A 80 -2.35 6.31 7.73
C VAL A 80 -1.65 5.08 7.13
N GLN A 81 -2.17 3.88 7.39
CA GLN A 81 -1.66 2.63 6.81
C GLN A 81 -1.66 2.69 5.27
N MET A 82 -2.78 3.09 4.65
CA MET A 82 -2.87 3.20 3.19
C MET A 82 -1.88 4.24 2.63
N HIS A 83 -1.61 5.32 3.37
CA HIS A 83 -0.60 6.30 2.99
C HIS A 83 0.81 5.70 2.94
N TYR A 84 1.19 4.91 3.95
CA TYR A 84 2.50 4.22 3.94
C TYR A 84 2.59 3.13 2.87
N GLN A 85 1.49 2.42 2.59
CA GLN A 85 1.43 1.49 1.46
C GLN A 85 1.64 2.21 0.12
N LEU A 86 1.09 3.42 -0.05
CA LEU A 86 1.36 4.25 -1.23
C LEU A 86 2.83 4.65 -1.31
N ILE A 87 3.45 5.05 -0.20
CA ILE A 87 4.88 5.38 -0.15
C ILE A 87 5.72 4.16 -0.54
N GLN A 88 5.40 2.98 -0.01
CA GLN A 88 6.08 1.73 -0.36
C GLN A 88 5.91 1.36 -1.83
N ALA A 89 4.72 1.54 -2.41
CA ALA A 89 4.49 1.31 -3.83
C ALA A 89 5.28 2.31 -4.70
N ARG A 90 5.44 3.56 -4.24
CA ARG A 90 6.25 4.58 -4.92
C ARG A 90 7.75 4.32 -4.81
N SER A 91 8.24 3.79 -3.68
CA SER A 91 9.67 3.50 -3.50
C SER A 91 10.18 2.42 -4.45
N GLN A 92 9.31 1.56 -4.97
CA GLN A 92 9.65 0.58 -6.01
C GLN A 92 10.10 1.24 -7.34
N ARG A 93 9.84 2.53 -7.55
CA ARG A 93 10.31 3.29 -8.72
C ARG A 93 11.69 3.91 -8.51
N LEU A 94 12.24 3.82 -7.31
CA LEU A 94 13.57 4.35 -6.96
C LEU A 94 14.60 3.22 -6.91
N PRO A 95 15.89 3.51 -7.14
CA PRO A 95 16.96 2.56 -6.88
C PRO A 95 16.94 2.09 -5.42
N ARG A 96 17.09 0.78 -5.20
CA ARG A 96 17.25 0.20 -3.86
C ARG A 96 18.73 0.04 -3.56
N LEU A 97 19.14 0.51 -2.39
CA LEU A 97 20.47 0.25 -1.83
C LEU A 97 20.32 -0.86 -0.78
N ASP A 98 21.13 -1.90 -0.91
CA ASP A 98 21.14 -3.06 -0.01
C ASP A 98 22.60 -3.50 0.16
N LEU A 99 22.97 -3.92 1.38
CA LEU A 99 24.29 -4.43 1.69
C LEU A 99 24.15 -5.84 2.28
N SER A 100 24.60 -6.82 1.50
CA SER A 100 24.64 -8.21 1.93
C SER A 100 26.03 -8.81 1.71
N GLY A 101 26.42 -9.70 2.62
CA GLY A 101 27.66 -10.45 2.59
C GLY A 101 27.37 -11.93 2.72
N ARG A 102 27.94 -12.75 1.84
CA ARG A 102 27.79 -14.21 1.90
C ARG A 102 29.15 -14.87 1.86
N ALA A 103 29.39 -15.78 2.80
CA ALA A 103 30.54 -16.67 2.80
C ALA A 103 30.06 -18.12 2.81
N ALA A 104 30.67 -18.97 1.98
CA ALA A 104 30.38 -20.39 1.96
C ALA A 104 31.68 -21.18 2.03
N LYS A 105 31.72 -22.21 2.86
CA LYS A 105 32.83 -23.15 2.97
C LYS A 105 32.36 -24.54 2.60
N THR A 106 32.90 -25.08 1.51
CA THR A 106 32.64 -26.46 1.08
C THR A 106 33.77 -27.37 1.56
N ARG A 107 33.41 -28.48 2.22
CA ARG A 107 34.31 -29.55 2.61
C ARG A 107 33.90 -30.83 1.90
N GLU A 108 34.76 -31.33 1.03
CA GLU A 108 34.63 -32.64 0.39
C GLU A 108 35.47 -33.65 1.18
N THR A 109 34.82 -34.64 1.79
CA THR A 109 35.51 -35.74 2.46
C THR A 109 35.37 -36.99 1.59
N PHE A 110 36.51 -37.55 1.17
CA PHE A 110 36.59 -38.86 0.55
C PHE A 110 36.88 -39.89 1.63
N GLY A 111 35.92 -40.79 1.88
CA GLY A 111 36.08 -41.92 2.79
C GLY A 111 35.96 -43.24 2.03
N ILE A 112 36.80 -44.20 2.39
CA ILE A 112 36.67 -45.59 1.92
C ILE A 112 35.79 -46.31 2.95
N THR A 113 34.61 -46.77 2.53
CA THR A 113 33.75 -47.62 3.37
C THR A 113 33.85 -49.04 2.82
N LEU A 114 34.34 -49.99 3.63
CA LEU A 114 34.42 -51.39 3.23
C LEU A 114 33.02 -52.04 3.24
N PRO A 115 32.64 -52.86 2.24
CA PRO A 115 33.42 -53.26 1.06
C PRO A 115 33.24 -52.23 -0.07
N SER A 116 34.34 -51.55 -0.43
CA SER A 116 34.57 -50.81 -1.68
C SER A 116 33.43 -49.92 -2.22
N VAL A 117 32.82 -49.08 -1.38
CA VAL A 117 31.99 -47.96 -1.87
C VAL A 117 32.75 -46.65 -1.66
N TYR A 118 33.11 -45.98 -2.75
CA TYR A 118 33.65 -44.62 -2.71
C TYR A 118 32.51 -43.64 -2.41
N ARG A 119 32.43 -43.15 -1.16
CA ARG A 119 31.42 -42.17 -0.77
C ARG A 119 32.01 -40.78 -0.77
N LYS A 120 31.66 -39.96 -1.77
CA LYS A 120 31.94 -38.53 -1.77
C LYS A 120 30.91 -37.83 -0.87
N ARG A 121 31.35 -37.27 0.25
CA ARG A 121 30.50 -36.46 1.13
C ARG A 121 30.90 -34.99 1.01
N SER A 122 29.99 -34.18 0.50
CA SER A 122 30.11 -32.72 0.48
C SER A 122 29.34 -32.12 1.66
N THR A 123 30.01 -31.32 2.49
CA THR A 123 29.36 -30.51 3.54
C THR A 123 29.57 -29.04 3.18
N VAL A 124 28.51 -28.26 3.12
CA VAL A 124 28.57 -26.84 2.79
C VAL A 124 28.08 -26.04 3.99
N ASP A 125 28.98 -25.24 4.58
CA ASP A 125 28.66 -24.29 5.65
C ASP A 125 28.45 -22.92 5.02
N THR A 126 27.27 -22.32 5.20
CA THR A 126 26.94 -20.98 4.68
C THR A 126 26.75 -19.98 5.80
N TYR A 127 27.41 -18.83 5.69
CA TYR A 127 27.26 -17.67 6.56
C TYR A 127 26.68 -16.52 5.74
N ASN A 128 25.53 -16.01 6.14
CA ASN A 128 24.89 -14.87 5.51
C ASN A 128 24.86 -13.70 6.51
N LEU A 129 25.33 -12.55 6.06
CA LEU A 129 25.25 -11.27 6.76
C LEU A 129 24.34 -10.37 5.91
N ALA A 130 23.31 -9.81 6.53
CA ALA A 130 22.46 -8.79 5.94
C ALA A 130 22.41 -7.61 6.91
N ALA A 131 22.58 -6.40 6.40
CA ALA A 131 22.51 -5.14 7.14
C ALA A 131 21.17 -4.43 6.89
#